data_AF-A0A838TLV4-F1
#
_entry.id   AF-A0A838TLV4-F1
#
_cell.length_a   1.000
_cell.length_b   1.000
_cell.length_c   1.000
_cell.angle_alpha   90.00
_cell.angle_beta   90.00
_cell.angle_gamma   90.00
#
_symmetry.space_group_name_H-M   'P 1'
#
loop_
_entity.id
_entity.type
_entity.pdbx_description
1 polymer ?
#
loop_
_entity_poly.entity_id
_entity_poly.type
_entity_poly.pdbx_seq_one_letter_code
_entity_poly.pdbx_strand_id
1 'polypeptide(L)'
;MFRLLVMRGFALLLLAAPAAGAVEEALPNESAAHLSTLGRKPDWSELDKYQATITHDEFVQLFRQIYATRGCNPDLIKVELDVARILTAAETQNYFVLHFAKGEADRRPVPRWWAVPGALPNEARTAGPLAGFHIALDPGHLGGTWAQMEERWFRIGDAPPVEEGNMTLQVARLLKPRLQSLGAKVSLVREKAEPVTPYRPSDFEEIARQLLLRTGVKDARENFDGPADPEKEQTIAWQRELLFYRNSEIRRRASVINHRLQPDLVLCLHFNAEPWGDPHHP
;
A
#
# COMPACT_ATOMS: atom_id res chain seq x y z
N MET A 1 -26.03 -65.36 -4.51
CA MET A 1 -24.82 -64.90 -3.80
C MET A 1 -24.29 -63.64 -4.49
N PHE A 2 -24.97 -62.50 -4.33
CA PHE A 2 -24.52 -61.21 -4.86
C PHE A 2 -24.79 -60.13 -3.81
N ARG A 3 -23.71 -59.58 -3.24
CA ARG A 3 -23.73 -58.43 -2.32
C ARG A 3 -23.74 -57.16 -3.17
N LEU A 4 -24.77 -56.33 -3.02
CA LEU A 4 -24.80 -54.99 -3.60
C LEU A 4 -24.07 -54.03 -2.64
N LEU A 5 -22.96 -53.48 -3.10
CA LEU A 5 -22.15 -52.50 -2.37
C LEU A 5 -22.79 -51.12 -2.53
N VAL A 6 -23.34 -50.55 -1.44
CA VAL A 6 -23.84 -49.17 -1.45
C VAL A 6 -22.65 -48.23 -1.25
N MET A 7 -22.18 -47.63 -2.33
CA MET A 7 -21.21 -46.54 -2.29
C MET A 7 -21.94 -45.24 -1.89
N ARG A 8 -21.72 -44.74 -0.68
CA ARG A 8 -22.14 -43.40 -0.27
C ARG A 8 -21.14 -42.39 -0.85
N GLY A 9 -21.52 -41.72 -1.93
CA GLY A 9 -20.80 -40.55 -2.44
C GLY A 9 -20.99 -39.36 -1.50
N PHE A 10 -19.92 -38.94 -0.82
CA PHE A 10 -19.86 -37.64 -0.17
C PHE A 10 -19.68 -36.58 -1.26
N ALA A 11 -20.74 -35.84 -1.58
CA ALA A 11 -20.63 -34.62 -2.37
C ALA A 11 -20.00 -33.53 -1.48
N LEU A 12 -18.73 -33.24 -1.72
CA LEU A 12 -18.04 -32.11 -1.12
C LEU A 12 -18.60 -30.83 -1.79
N LEU A 13 -19.57 -30.17 -1.16
CA LEU A 13 -19.94 -28.81 -1.54
C LEU A 13 -18.75 -27.90 -1.22
N LEU A 14 -17.92 -27.63 -2.23
CA LEU A 14 -17.03 -26.47 -2.25
C LEU A 14 -17.91 -25.22 -2.27
N LEU A 15 -18.24 -24.71 -1.09
CA LEU A 15 -18.67 -23.33 -0.93
C LEU A 15 -17.50 -22.46 -1.39
N ALA A 16 -17.53 -22.06 -2.67
CA ALA A 16 -16.69 -20.99 -3.17
C ALA A 16 -16.97 -19.77 -2.30
N ALA A 17 -16.00 -19.40 -1.46
CA ALA A 17 -16.01 -18.10 -0.82
C ALA A 17 -16.19 -17.05 -1.92
N PRO A 18 -17.05 -16.03 -1.73
CA PRO A 18 -17.15 -14.96 -2.69
C PRO A 18 -15.75 -14.39 -2.87
N ALA A 19 -15.21 -14.52 -4.08
CA ALA A 19 -14.00 -13.83 -4.44
C ALA A 19 -14.33 -12.35 -4.27
N ALA A 20 -13.89 -11.74 -3.16
CA ALA A 20 -13.82 -10.30 -3.03
C ALA A 20 -13.15 -9.83 -4.32
N GLY A 21 -13.90 -9.07 -5.13
CA GLY A 21 -13.52 -8.76 -6.49
C GLY A 21 -12.07 -8.34 -6.51
N ALA A 22 -11.21 -9.20 -7.07
CA ALA A 22 -9.89 -8.75 -7.44
C ALA A 22 -10.18 -7.63 -8.42
N VAL A 23 -10.01 -6.38 -7.96
CA VAL A 23 -10.10 -5.22 -8.82
C VAL A 23 -9.18 -5.56 -9.98
N GLU A 24 -9.78 -5.84 -11.13
CA GLU A 24 -9.08 -6.02 -12.37
C GLU A 24 -8.51 -4.64 -12.63
N GLU A 25 -7.27 -4.44 -12.19
CA GLU A 25 -6.64 -3.13 -12.22
C GLU A 25 -6.39 -2.86 -13.70
N ALA A 26 -7.26 -2.09 -14.34
CA ALA A 26 -6.87 -1.35 -15.52
C ALA A 26 -5.61 -0.53 -15.18
N LEU A 27 -4.76 -0.29 -16.19
CA LEU A 27 -3.64 0.64 -16.04
C LEU A 27 -4.20 1.90 -15.36
N PRO A 28 -3.56 2.41 -14.30
CA PRO A 28 -4.00 3.65 -13.66
C PRO A 28 -4.25 4.67 -14.77
N ASN A 29 -5.51 5.11 -14.88
CA ASN A 29 -5.98 6.02 -15.92
C ASN A 29 -4.99 7.18 -16.08
N GLU A 30 -4.90 7.66 -17.32
CA GLU A 30 -4.17 8.86 -17.74
C GLU A 30 -3.90 9.81 -16.58
N SER A 31 -2.66 10.29 -16.50
CA SER A 31 -2.27 11.14 -15.40
C SER A 31 -3.20 12.35 -15.26
N ALA A 32 -4.12 12.30 -14.29
CA ALA A 32 -4.96 13.43 -13.98
C ALA A 32 -4.10 14.57 -13.40
N ALA A 33 -4.26 15.79 -13.93
CA ALA A 33 -3.42 16.94 -13.60
C ALA A 33 -3.40 17.30 -12.10
N HIS A 34 -4.32 16.77 -11.30
CA HIS A 34 -4.49 17.08 -9.88
C HIS A 34 -4.43 15.86 -8.96
N LEU A 35 -4.01 14.69 -9.47
CA LEU A 35 -3.79 13.50 -8.66
C LEU A 35 -2.30 13.18 -8.56
N SER A 36 -1.92 12.48 -7.48
CA SER A 36 -0.58 11.91 -7.37
C SER A 36 -0.31 10.97 -8.54
N THR A 37 0.96 10.78 -8.91
CA THR A 37 1.35 9.92 -10.03
C THR A 37 0.78 8.50 -9.90
N LEU A 38 0.11 8.03 -10.95
CA LEU A 38 -0.71 6.80 -11.03
C LEU A 38 -1.99 6.81 -10.17
N GLY A 39 -2.35 7.95 -9.58
CA GLY A 39 -3.52 8.20 -8.74
C GLY A 39 -4.81 7.81 -9.44
N ARG A 40 -5.67 7.06 -8.75
CA ARG A 40 -7.04 6.84 -9.20
C ARG A 40 -7.92 7.96 -8.70
N LYS A 41 -8.92 8.32 -9.49
CA LYS A 41 -9.97 9.24 -9.06
C LYS A 41 -10.62 8.65 -7.79
N PRO A 42 -10.70 9.39 -6.68
CA PRO A 42 -11.31 8.90 -5.46
C PRO A 42 -12.82 8.71 -5.66
N ASP A 43 -13.36 7.65 -5.04
CA ASP A 43 -14.79 7.52 -4.81
C ASP A 43 -15.13 8.17 -3.47
N TRP A 44 -15.69 9.38 -3.54
CA TRP A 44 -16.03 10.15 -2.34
C TRP A 44 -17.17 9.53 -1.53
N SER A 45 -17.97 8.64 -2.11
CA SER A 45 -19.05 7.94 -1.37
C SER A 45 -18.50 6.94 -0.35
N GLU A 46 -17.26 6.47 -0.51
CA GLU A 46 -16.62 5.60 0.49
C GLU A 46 -16.46 6.28 1.86
N LEU A 47 -16.53 7.61 1.91
CA LEU A 47 -16.44 8.39 3.14
C LEU A 47 -17.76 8.45 3.91
N ASP A 48 -18.90 8.12 3.31
CA ASP A 48 -20.23 8.21 3.95
C ASP A 48 -20.36 7.31 5.20
N LYS A 49 -19.58 6.24 5.27
CA LYS A 49 -19.53 5.38 6.46
C LYS A 49 -18.95 6.08 7.70
N TYR A 50 -18.25 7.20 7.53
CA TYR A 50 -17.64 7.99 8.61
C TYR A 50 -18.52 9.15 9.09
N GLN A 51 -19.76 9.27 8.59
CA GLN A 51 -20.69 10.29 9.05
C GLN A 51 -20.96 10.12 10.56
N ALA A 52 -20.87 11.23 11.30
CA ALA A 52 -21.05 11.29 12.75
C ALA A 52 -20.11 10.39 13.57
N THR A 53 -18.92 10.02 13.06
CA THR A 53 -17.93 9.23 13.83
C THR A 53 -16.92 10.08 14.60
N ILE A 54 -16.93 11.40 14.40
CA ILE A 54 -16.00 12.35 15.01
C ILE A 54 -16.75 13.62 15.42
N THR A 55 -16.41 14.23 16.55
CA THR A 55 -16.97 15.52 16.97
C THR A 55 -16.24 16.67 16.28
N HIS A 56 -16.87 17.86 16.25
CA HIS A 56 -16.25 19.07 15.73
C HIS A 56 -14.88 19.34 16.36
N ASP A 57 -14.81 19.34 17.70
CA ASP A 57 -13.60 19.72 18.43
C ASP A 57 -12.46 18.73 18.21
N GLU A 58 -12.77 17.43 18.16
CA GLU A 58 -11.77 16.40 17.82
C GLU A 58 -11.29 16.56 16.38
N PHE A 59 -12.20 16.79 15.42
CA PHE A 59 -11.83 17.03 14.03
C PHE A 59 -10.90 18.25 13.92
N VAL A 60 -11.25 19.37 14.55
CA VAL A 60 -10.43 20.60 14.53
C VAL A 60 -9.07 20.35 15.17
N GLN A 61 -9.01 19.63 16.29
CA GLN A 61 -7.76 19.30 16.96
C GLN A 61 -6.85 18.47 16.04
N LEU A 62 -7.34 17.34 15.53
CA LEU A 62 -6.57 16.46 14.64
C LEU A 62 -6.15 17.22 13.37
N PHE A 63 -7.09 17.96 12.78
CA PHE A 63 -6.84 18.71 11.56
C PHE A 63 -5.74 19.74 11.76
N ARG A 64 -5.78 20.56 12.82
CA ARG A 64 -4.79 21.63 13.03
C ARG A 64 -3.47 21.14 13.61
N GLN A 65 -3.48 20.12 14.46
CA GLN A 65 -2.29 19.70 15.19
C GLN A 65 -1.54 18.53 14.55
N ILE A 66 -2.19 17.77 13.67
CA ILE A 66 -1.59 16.57 13.07
C ILE A 66 -1.54 16.69 11.55
N TYR A 67 -2.66 16.97 10.89
CA TYR A 67 -2.75 16.84 9.43
C TYR A 67 -2.40 18.13 8.67
N ALA A 68 -2.81 19.29 9.17
CA ALA A 68 -2.63 20.60 8.58
C ALA A 68 -1.87 21.54 9.53
N THR A 69 -0.74 21.05 10.06
CA THR A 69 0.11 21.79 11.02
C THR A 69 0.67 23.11 10.48
N ARG A 70 0.71 23.27 9.15
CA ARG A 70 1.11 24.51 8.46
C ARG A 70 -0.09 25.30 7.91
N GLY A 71 -1.29 24.97 8.36
CA GLY A 71 -2.54 25.51 7.82
C GLY A 71 -3.05 24.72 6.61
N CYS A 72 -4.31 24.98 6.24
CA CYS A 72 -4.96 24.46 5.04
C CYS A 72 -5.61 25.63 4.31
N ASN A 73 -5.65 25.57 2.98
CA ASN A 73 -6.42 26.54 2.21
C ASN A 73 -7.92 26.39 2.58
N PRO A 74 -8.57 27.44 3.10
CA PRO A 74 -9.99 27.38 3.48
C PRO A 74 -10.93 27.08 2.31
N ASP A 75 -10.50 27.29 1.07
CA ASP A 75 -11.27 26.94 -0.14
C ASP A 75 -11.31 25.42 -0.37
N LEU A 76 -10.34 24.67 0.16
CA LEU A 76 -10.27 23.21 0.04
C LEU A 76 -11.05 22.51 1.14
N ILE A 77 -10.89 22.96 2.39
CA ILE A 77 -11.58 22.39 3.55
C ILE A 77 -12.11 23.52 4.41
N LYS A 78 -13.44 23.63 4.46
CA LYS A 78 -14.15 24.58 5.30
C LYS A 78 -14.77 23.85 6.49
N VAL A 79 -14.34 24.21 7.70
CA VAL A 79 -14.88 23.66 8.94
C VAL A 79 -15.92 24.63 9.50
N GLU A 80 -17.15 24.13 9.66
CA GLU A 80 -18.30 24.81 10.26
C GLU A 80 -18.69 24.08 11.56
N LEU A 81 -19.70 24.57 12.29
CA LEU A 81 -20.00 24.05 13.63
C LEU A 81 -20.40 22.56 13.64
N ASP A 82 -21.15 22.12 12.63
CA ASP A 82 -21.75 20.80 12.52
C ASP A 82 -21.20 19.96 11.36
N VAL A 83 -20.40 20.57 10.48
CA VAL A 83 -19.87 19.91 9.29
C VAL A 83 -18.45 20.36 8.92
N ALA A 84 -17.72 19.48 8.23
CA ALA A 84 -16.59 19.86 7.37
C ALA A 84 -16.99 19.69 5.90
N ARG A 85 -16.81 20.74 5.09
CA ARG A 85 -17.01 20.72 3.64
C ARG A 85 -15.65 20.58 2.96
N ILE A 86 -15.49 19.51 2.19
CA ILE A 86 -14.24 19.18 1.48
C ILE A 86 -14.48 19.31 -0.01
N LEU A 87 -13.71 20.15 -0.69
CA LEU A 87 -13.83 20.39 -2.13
C LEU A 87 -13.42 19.12 -2.90
N THR A 88 -14.32 18.65 -3.77
CA THR A 88 -14.13 17.41 -4.56
C THR A 88 -13.92 17.68 -6.06
N ALA A 89 -14.45 18.82 -6.54
CA ALA A 89 -14.28 19.32 -7.90
C ALA A 89 -14.38 20.84 -7.88
N ALA A 90 -13.31 21.53 -8.30
CA ALA A 90 -13.21 22.98 -8.21
C ALA A 90 -14.07 23.68 -9.28
N GLU A 91 -14.10 23.11 -10.48
CA GLU A 91 -14.83 23.58 -11.64
C GLU A 91 -16.35 23.62 -11.42
N THR A 92 -16.90 22.66 -10.67
CA THR A 92 -18.33 22.59 -10.36
C THR A 92 -18.65 23.04 -8.94
N GLN A 93 -17.65 23.40 -8.14
CA GLN A 93 -17.80 23.72 -6.71
C GLN A 93 -18.55 22.61 -5.95
N ASN A 94 -18.21 21.35 -6.23
CA ASN A 94 -18.82 20.20 -5.54
C ASN A 94 -18.07 19.89 -4.25
N TYR A 95 -18.81 19.56 -3.20
CA TYR A 95 -18.27 19.25 -1.89
C TYR A 95 -18.75 17.90 -1.38
N PHE A 96 -17.85 17.17 -0.73
CA PHE A 96 -18.22 16.16 0.25
C PHE A 96 -18.50 16.86 1.57
N VAL A 97 -19.58 16.47 2.25
CA VAL A 97 -19.99 17.06 3.53
C VAL A 97 -19.87 15.99 4.60
N LEU A 98 -18.89 16.14 5.49
CA LEU A 98 -18.74 15.30 6.67
C LEU A 98 -19.52 15.93 7.82
N HIS A 99 -20.59 15.29 8.25
CA HIS A 99 -21.35 15.67 9.44
C HIS A 99 -20.67 15.17 10.71
N PHE A 100 -20.51 16.07 11.67
CA PHE A 100 -19.95 15.74 12.98
C PHE A 100 -20.99 15.09 13.90
N ALA A 101 -20.50 14.31 14.84
CA ALA A 101 -21.29 13.90 16.00
C ALA A 101 -21.63 15.14 16.84
N LYS A 102 -22.87 15.23 17.32
CA LYS A 102 -23.32 16.35 18.19
C LYS A 102 -22.57 16.39 19.52
N GLY A 103 -22.08 15.23 19.97
CA GLY A 103 -21.25 15.06 21.14
C GLY A 103 -20.83 13.59 21.26
N GLU A 104 -20.08 13.27 22.32
CA GLU A 104 -19.59 11.91 22.56
C GLU A 104 -20.71 10.86 22.62
N ALA A 105 -21.86 11.21 23.19
CA ALA A 105 -23.00 10.30 23.31
C ALA A 105 -23.65 9.94 21.96
N ASP A 106 -23.54 10.83 20.97
CA ASP A 106 -24.10 10.66 19.62
C ASP A 106 -23.09 10.09 18.63
N ARG A 107 -21.84 9.84 19.07
CA ARG A 107 -20.76 9.38 18.22
C ARG A 107 -21.05 7.97 17.71
N ARG A 108 -21.05 7.81 16.39
CA ARG A 108 -21.13 6.50 15.75
C ARG A 108 -19.78 5.78 15.82
N PRO A 109 -19.78 4.44 15.91
CA PRO A 109 -18.54 3.67 15.84
C PRO A 109 -17.81 3.91 14.52
N VAL A 110 -16.49 4.13 14.58
CA VAL A 110 -15.64 4.22 13.38
C VAL A 110 -15.62 2.86 12.68
N PRO A 111 -16.09 2.74 11.43
CA PRO A 111 -16.06 1.50 10.69
C PRO A 111 -14.61 1.11 10.38
N ARG A 112 -14.23 -0.08 10.81
CA ARG A 112 -12.91 -0.68 10.58
C ARG A 112 -13.07 -2.15 10.25
N TRP A 113 -12.30 -2.63 9.30
CA TRP A 113 -12.22 -4.06 8.98
C TRP A 113 -11.17 -4.78 9.85
N TRP A 114 -10.34 -4.03 10.58
CA TRP A 114 -9.27 -4.53 11.46
C TRP A 114 -9.67 -4.43 12.94
N ALA A 115 -9.17 -5.35 13.77
CA ALA A 115 -9.41 -5.34 15.21
C ALA A 115 -8.35 -4.53 15.97
N VAL A 116 -8.81 -3.73 16.95
CA VAL A 116 -7.91 -3.19 17.98
C VAL A 116 -7.52 -4.27 18.98
N PRO A 117 -6.35 -4.19 19.63
CA PRO A 117 -5.93 -5.20 20.61
C PRO A 117 -6.96 -5.49 21.71
N GLY A 118 -7.71 -4.48 22.17
CA GLY A 118 -8.74 -4.62 23.21
C GLY A 118 -10.04 -5.29 22.74
N ALA A 119 -10.25 -5.46 21.43
CA ALA A 119 -11.46 -6.07 20.86
C ALA A 119 -11.29 -7.57 20.58
N LEU A 120 -10.09 -8.13 20.75
CA LEU A 120 -9.82 -9.54 20.50
C LEU A 120 -10.37 -10.42 21.64
N PRO A 121 -10.96 -11.61 21.34
CA PRO A 121 -11.53 -12.49 22.36
C PRO A 121 -10.50 -12.91 23.42
N ASN A 122 -10.85 -12.76 24.70
CA ASN A 122 -9.99 -13.19 25.82
C ASN A 122 -9.71 -14.70 25.81
N GLU A 123 -10.66 -15.49 25.32
CA GLU A 123 -10.61 -16.97 25.29
C GLU A 123 -9.47 -17.50 24.39
N ALA A 124 -9.09 -16.73 23.36
CA ALA A 124 -8.00 -17.09 22.45
C ALA A 124 -6.63 -17.12 23.15
N ARG A 125 -6.45 -16.37 24.24
CA ARG A 125 -5.14 -16.18 24.91
C ARG A 125 -4.53 -17.46 25.48
N THR A 126 -5.32 -18.52 25.65
CA THR A 126 -4.84 -19.84 26.07
C THR A 126 -4.03 -20.57 24.98
N ALA A 127 -4.24 -20.23 23.70
CA ALA A 127 -3.52 -20.78 22.55
C ALA A 127 -2.22 -20.02 22.21
N GLY A 128 -1.96 -18.88 22.87
CA GLY A 128 -0.76 -18.06 22.69
C GLY A 128 -1.06 -16.56 22.80
N PRO A 129 -0.04 -15.72 23.03
CA PRO A 129 -0.22 -14.29 23.25
C PRO A 129 -0.73 -13.51 22.02
N LEU A 130 -0.63 -14.09 20.81
CA LEU A 130 -1.12 -13.50 19.55
C LEU A 130 -2.29 -14.30 18.94
N ALA A 131 -2.88 -15.21 19.70
CA ALA A 131 -3.98 -16.03 19.22
C ALA A 131 -5.18 -15.17 18.76
N GLY A 132 -5.69 -15.48 17.57
CA GLY A 132 -6.78 -14.75 16.94
C GLY A 132 -6.37 -13.47 16.23
N PHE A 133 -5.09 -13.09 16.25
CA PHE A 133 -4.58 -11.91 15.57
C PHE A 133 -4.06 -12.26 14.16
N HIS A 134 -4.44 -11.47 13.16
CA HIS A 134 -3.91 -11.60 11.80
C HIS A 134 -2.84 -10.54 11.52
N ILE A 135 -1.60 -10.98 11.32
CA ILE A 135 -0.47 -10.12 10.95
C ILE A 135 -0.10 -10.35 9.48
N ALA A 136 0.03 -9.29 8.69
CA ALA A 136 0.70 -9.35 7.40
C ALA A 136 2.14 -8.84 7.52
N LEU A 137 3.09 -9.61 7.00
CA LEU A 137 4.47 -9.18 6.83
C LEU A 137 4.64 -8.66 5.41
N ASP A 138 5.10 -7.42 5.29
CA ASP A 138 5.37 -6.75 4.03
C ASP A 138 6.87 -6.53 3.84
N PRO A 139 7.62 -7.50 3.28
CA PRO A 139 9.06 -7.35 3.12
C PRO A 139 9.35 -6.30 2.05
N GLY A 140 9.94 -5.16 2.43
CA GLY A 140 10.28 -4.02 1.58
C GLY A 140 11.09 -4.41 0.33
N HIS A 141 10.99 -3.58 -0.72
CA HIS A 141 11.81 -3.69 -1.93
C HIS A 141 11.61 -4.97 -2.75
N LEU A 142 12.15 -4.96 -3.97
CA LEU A 142 12.28 -6.12 -4.83
C LEU A 142 13.71 -6.66 -4.80
N GLY A 143 13.85 -7.97 -5.03
CA GLY A 143 15.14 -8.66 -4.99
C GLY A 143 15.55 -9.22 -6.34
N GLY A 144 16.71 -9.88 -6.39
CA GLY A 144 17.25 -10.50 -7.59
C GLY A 144 17.55 -9.46 -8.67
N THR A 145 17.11 -9.74 -9.90
CA THR A 145 17.36 -8.87 -11.06
C THR A 145 16.76 -7.47 -10.91
N TRP A 146 15.80 -7.28 -10.00
CA TRP A 146 15.13 -5.99 -9.75
C TRP A 146 15.89 -5.09 -8.77
N ALA A 147 16.76 -5.65 -7.94
CA ALA A 147 17.45 -4.90 -6.89
C ALA A 147 18.35 -3.78 -7.46
N GLN A 148 18.91 -4.00 -8.66
CA GLN A 148 19.70 -3.00 -9.37
C GLN A 148 18.87 -1.81 -9.84
N MET A 149 17.68 -2.08 -10.38
CA MET A 149 16.74 -1.05 -10.84
C MET A 149 16.24 -0.17 -9.68
N GLU A 150 16.02 -0.76 -8.50
CA GLU A 150 15.63 0.01 -7.31
C GLU A 150 16.80 0.80 -6.69
N GLU A 151 18.03 0.59 -7.17
CA GLU A 151 19.26 1.09 -6.54
C GLU A 151 19.37 0.66 -5.06
N ARG A 152 18.77 -0.48 -4.69
CA ARG A 152 18.77 -1.07 -3.33
C ARG A 152 19.65 -2.30 -3.24
N TRP A 153 20.85 -2.17 -3.79
CA TRP A 153 21.85 -3.21 -3.79
C TRP A 153 23.27 -2.63 -3.72
N PHE A 154 24.22 -3.43 -3.25
CA PHE A 154 25.64 -3.15 -3.43
C PHE A 154 26.45 -4.45 -3.45
N ARG A 155 27.67 -4.39 -3.97
CA ARG A 155 28.61 -5.52 -4.03
C ARG A 155 30.02 -5.04 -3.76
N ILE A 156 30.77 -5.77 -2.94
CA ILE A 156 32.18 -5.51 -2.65
C ILE A 156 33.02 -6.61 -3.29
N GLY A 157 33.88 -6.25 -4.25
CA GLY A 157 34.71 -7.19 -5.00
C GLY A 157 33.90 -8.34 -5.59
N ASP A 158 34.36 -9.57 -5.37
CA ASP A 158 33.71 -10.77 -5.90
C ASP A 158 32.63 -11.36 -4.98
N ALA A 159 32.39 -10.78 -3.80
CA ALA A 159 31.38 -11.29 -2.86
C ALA A 159 29.96 -11.28 -3.47
N PRO A 160 29.04 -12.13 -2.99
CA PRO A 160 27.63 -12.04 -3.39
C PRO A 160 27.06 -10.64 -3.10
N PRO A 161 26.16 -10.12 -3.96
CA PRO A 161 25.54 -8.82 -3.73
C PRO A 161 24.67 -8.83 -2.48
N VAL A 162 24.65 -7.70 -1.78
CA VAL A 162 23.69 -7.41 -0.72
C VAL A 162 22.51 -6.70 -1.36
N GLU A 163 21.33 -7.30 -1.26
CA GLU A 163 20.10 -6.81 -1.89
C GLU A 163 19.02 -6.66 -0.82
N GLU A 164 18.51 -5.45 -0.60
CA GLU A 164 17.53 -5.18 0.46
C GLU A 164 16.28 -6.05 0.31
N GLY A 165 15.77 -6.19 -0.92
CA GLY A 165 14.60 -7.01 -1.22
C GLY A 165 14.77 -8.50 -0.89
N ASN A 166 15.99 -9.05 -0.99
CA ASN A 166 16.25 -10.43 -0.58
C ASN A 166 16.34 -10.55 0.94
N MET A 167 17.04 -9.62 1.60
CA MET A 167 17.22 -9.64 3.05
C MET A 167 15.89 -9.50 3.78
N THR A 168 15.06 -8.54 3.40
CA THR A 168 13.73 -8.34 4.00
C THR A 168 12.84 -9.56 3.82
N LEU A 169 12.87 -10.21 2.65
CA LEU A 169 12.13 -11.44 2.38
C LEU A 169 12.60 -12.60 3.26
N GLN A 170 13.92 -12.72 3.44
CA GLN A 170 14.50 -13.71 4.35
C GLN A 170 14.07 -13.47 5.79
N VAL A 171 14.10 -12.21 6.26
CA VAL A 171 13.60 -11.84 7.59
C VAL A 171 12.12 -12.19 7.74
N ALA A 172 11.28 -11.88 6.76
CA ALA A 172 9.85 -12.23 6.79
C ALA A 172 9.62 -13.75 6.89
N ARG A 173 10.40 -14.55 6.16
CA ARG A 173 10.36 -16.02 6.22
C ARG A 173 10.78 -16.57 7.57
N LEU A 174 11.71 -15.93 8.26
CA LEU A 174 12.13 -16.30 9.62
C LEU A 174 11.10 -15.85 10.67
N LEU A 175 10.49 -14.68 10.48
CA LEU A 175 9.54 -14.09 11.42
C LEU A 175 8.18 -14.81 11.38
N LYS A 176 7.72 -15.23 10.19
CA LYS A 176 6.45 -15.93 10.00
C LYS A 176 6.24 -17.12 10.96
N PRO A 177 7.12 -18.14 11.01
CA PRO A 177 6.92 -19.27 11.92
C PRO A 177 7.00 -18.88 13.41
N ARG A 178 7.79 -17.85 13.75
CA ARG A 178 7.89 -17.37 15.14
C ARG A 178 6.59 -16.72 15.59
N LEU A 179 6.01 -15.85 14.78
CA LEU A 179 4.70 -15.23 15.07
C LEU A 179 3.58 -16.29 15.09
N GLN A 180 3.63 -17.29 14.19
CA GLN A 180 2.69 -18.40 14.20
C GLN A 180 2.78 -19.25 15.48
N SER A 181 4.00 -19.49 16.00
CA SER A 181 4.18 -20.20 17.28
C SER A 181 3.60 -19.46 18.50
N LEU A 182 3.36 -18.15 18.36
CA LEU A 182 2.70 -17.32 19.37
C LEU A 182 1.17 -17.26 19.18
N GLY A 183 0.62 -17.99 18.19
CA GLY A 183 -0.82 -18.10 17.92
C GLY A 183 -1.35 -17.21 16.79
N ALA A 184 -0.51 -16.37 16.17
CA ALA A 184 -0.96 -15.47 15.11
C ALA A 184 -1.27 -16.21 13.80
N LYS A 185 -2.28 -15.75 13.07
CA LYS A 185 -2.39 -15.98 11.63
C LYS A 185 -1.41 -15.04 10.93
N VAL A 186 -0.54 -15.56 10.08
CA VAL A 186 0.48 -14.74 9.40
C VAL A 186 0.44 -14.92 7.90
N SER A 187 0.29 -13.79 7.19
CA SER A 187 0.36 -13.71 5.73
C SER A 187 1.63 -12.99 5.29
N LEU A 188 2.17 -13.35 4.12
CA LEU A 188 3.20 -12.55 3.45
C LEU A 188 2.52 -11.76 2.33
N VAL A 189 2.85 -10.47 2.20
CA VAL A 189 2.35 -9.64 1.10
C VAL A 189 3.00 -10.04 -0.23
N ARG A 190 4.28 -10.45 -0.18
CA ARG A 190 4.99 -11.13 -1.28
C ARG A 190 5.77 -12.33 -0.76
N GLU A 191 5.81 -13.39 -1.57
CA GLU A 191 6.50 -14.64 -1.20
C GLU A 191 7.82 -14.85 -1.95
N LYS A 192 8.06 -14.05 -3.00
CA LYS A 192 9.22 -14.14 -3.87
C LYS A 192 9.89 -12.77 -4.05
N ALA A 193 11.04 -12.76 -4.74
CA ALA A 193 11.84 -11.56 -4.98
C ALA A 193 11.26 -10.68 -6.09
N GLU A 194 10.41 -11.27 -6.92
CA GLU A 194 9.74 -10.67 -8.07
C GLU A 194 8.58 -9.72 -7.65
N PRO A 195 8.20 -8.79 -8.54
CA PRO A 195 7.11 -7.85 -8.30
C PRO A 195 5.78 -8.53 -8.06
N VAL A 196 4.96 -7.94 -7.18
CA VAL A 196 3.56 -8.31 -7.01
C VAL A 196 2.69 -7.62 -8.07
N THR A 197 3.12 -6.46 -8.56
CA THR A 197 2.43 -5.74 -9.64
C THR A 197 2.43 -6.54 -10.94
N PRO A 198 1.29 -6.63 -11.65
CA PRO A 198 1.24 -7.29 -12.95
C PRO A 198 1.98 -6.50 -14.04
N TYR A 199 2.26 -5.23 -13.79
CA TYR A 199 2.86 -4.31 -14.74
C TYR A 199 4.38 -4.40 -14.80
N ARG A 200 4.97 -3.88 -15.86
CA ARG A 200 6.40 -3.79 -16.12
C ARG A 200 6.76 -2.37 -16.54
N PRO A 201 8.05 -1.99 -16.50
CA PRO A 201 8.47 -0.66 -16.93
C PRO A 201 7.92 -0.25 -18.31
N SER A 202 7.86 -1.18 -19.28
CA SER A 202 7.29 -0.90 -20.61
C SER A 202 5.85 -0.39 -20.58
N ASP A 203 5.04 -0.80 -19.60
CA ASP A 203 3.63 -0.40 -19.51
C ASP A 203 3.45 1.07 -19.11
N PHE A 204 4.53 1.76 -18.71
CA PHE A 204 4.51 3.14 -18.21
C PHE A 204 5.11 4.15 -19.19
N GLU A 205 5.44 3.76 -20.42
CA GLU A 205 6.14 4.62 -21.38
C GLU A 205 5.39 5.94 -21.65
N GLU A 206 4.11 5.86 -22.00
CA GLU A 206 3.30 7.04 -22.31
C GLU A 206 3.18 7.97 -21.08
N ILE A 207 2.97 7.39 -19.90
CA ILE A 207 2.87 8.15 -18.64
C ILE A 207 4.20 8.84 -18.32
N ALA A 208 5.33 8.17 -18.57
CA ALA A 208 6.66 8.73 -18.39
C ALA A 208 6.90 9.95 -19.31
N ARG A 209 6.55 9.85 -20.60
CA ARG A 209 6.64 10.97 -21.55
C ARG A 209 5.78 12.16 -21.09
N GLN A 210 4.54 11.90 -20.69
CA GLN A 210 3.64 12.94 -20.18
C GLN A 210 4.13 13.60 -18.89
N LEU A 211 4.80 12.85 -18.01
CA LEU A 211 5.39 13.38 -16.78
C LEU A 211 6.54 14.34 -17.10
N LEU A 212 7.45 13.91 -17.98
CA LEU A 212 8.60 14.72 -18.43
C LEU A 212 8.16 16.01 -19.11
N LEU A 213 7.16 15.94 -20.00
CA LEU A 213 6.59 17.11 -20.65
C LEU A 213 6.03 18.12 -19.64
N ARG A 214 5.34 17.65 -18.59
CA ARG A 214 4.79 18.52 -17.54
C ARG A 214 5.86 19.15 -16.65
N THR A 215 7.01 18.51 -16.51
CA THR A 215 8.17 19.08 -15.82
C THR A 215 9.04 19.94 -16.74
N GLY A 216 8.64 20.15 -18.00
CA GLY A 216 9.33 21.02 -18.95
C GLY A 216 10.39 20.34 -19.83
N VAL A 217 10.54 19.02 -19.74
CA VAL A 217 11.47 18.23 -20.56
C VAL A 217 10.75 17.82 -21.85
N LYS A 218 11.03 18.51 -22.96
CA LYS A 218 10.35 18.31 -24.25
C LYS A 218 10.96 17.19 -25.09
N ASP A 219 12.28 17.14 -25.14
CA ASP A 219 13.04 16.21 -25.98
C ASP A 219 13.79 15.20 -25.09
N ALA A 220 13.02 14.47 -24.28
CA ALA A 220 13.58 13.48 -23.36
C ALA A 220 14.31 12.37 -24.11
N ARG A 221 15.53 12.03 -23.66
CA ARG A 221 16.25 10.85 -24.15
C ARG A 221 15.50 9.57 -23.76
N GLU A 222 15.55 8.57 -24.64
CA GLU A 222 14.92 7.26 -24.39
C GLU A 222 15.59 6.53 -23.21
N ASN A 223 16.92 6.51 -23.18
CA ASN A 223 17.72 5.76 -22.21
C ASN A 223 18.79 6.65 -21.56
N PHE A 224 19.35 6.17 -20.45
CA PHE A 224 20.49 6.75 -19.75
C PHE A 224 21.74 5.86 -19.91
N ASP A 225 22.93 6.46 -19.86
CA ASP A 225 24.20 5.76 -20.13
C ASP A 225 24.72 4.95 -18.92
N GLY A 226 24.11 5.12 -17.75
CA GLY A 226 24.39 4.37 -16.52
C GLY A 226 24.00 5.13 -15.25
N PRO A 227 24.29 4.59 -14.06
CA PRO A 227 23.91 5.20 -12.79
C PRO A 227 24.52 6.59 -12.54
N ALA A 228 25.65 6.90 -13.18
CA ALA A 228 26.38 8.16 -13.09
C ALA A 228 25.99 9.19 -14.17
N ASP A 229 25.02 8.87 -15.03
CA ASP A 229 24.51 9.83 -16.02
C ASP A 229 23.83 11.01 -15.29
N PRO A 230 24.34 12.25 -15.43
CA PRO A 230 23.85 13.42 -14.69
C PRO A 230 22.43 13.82 -15.08
N GLU A 231 21.95 13.35 -16.24
CA GLU A 231 20.63 13.63 -16.76
C GLU A 231 19.73 12.40 -16.74
N LYS A 232 20.12 11.30 -16.06
CA LYS A 232 19.33 10.06 -16.02
C LYS A 232 17.88 10.32 -15.63
N GLU A 233 17.65 11.25 -14.70
CA GLU A 233 16.33 11.59 -14.19
C GLU A 233 15.40 12.20 -15.26
N GLN A 234 15.96 12.76 -16.34
CA GLN A 234 15.21 13.37 -17.44
C GLN A 234 14.95 12.39 -18.58
N THR A 235 15.28 11.11 -18.42
CA THR A 235 15.07 10.08 -19.45
C THR A 235 13.77 9.32 -19.25
N ILE A 236 13.22 8.80 -20.35
CA ILE A 236 11.99 7.99 -20.33
C ILE A 236 12.22 6.68 -19.58
N ALA A 237 13.36 6.01 -19.83
CA ALA A 237 13.75 4.76 -19.15
C ALA A 237 13.78 4.91 -17.62
N TRP A 238 14.32 6.01 -17.09
CA TRP A 238 14.34 6.24 -15.66
C TRP A 238 12.93 6.46 -15.08
N GLN A 239 12.13 7.29 -15.74
CA GLN A 239 10.77 7.59 -15.27
C GLN A 239 9.87 6.35 -15.26
N ARG A 240 9.97 5.48 -16.28
CA ARG A 240 9.22 4.22 -16.27
C ARG A 240 9.62 3.28 -15.15
N GLU A 241 10.91 3.26 -14.76
CA GLU A 241 11.42 2.44 -13.65
C GLU A 241 10.87 2.95 -12.32
N LEU A 242 10.91 4.27 -12.09
CA LEU A 242 10.27 4.90 -10.93
C LEU A 242 8.77 4.60 -10.85
N LEU A 243 8.04 4.78 -11.96
CA LEU A 243 6.61 4.49 -12.02
C LEU A 243 6.30 3.02 -11.68
N PHE A 244 7.16 2.12 -12.12
CA PHE A 244 7.03 0.70 -11.84
C PHE A 244 7.29 0.35 -10.37
N TYR A 245 8.51 0.54 -9.84
CA TYR A 245 8.86 0.02 -8.52
C TYR A 245 8.39 0.92 -7.38
N ARG A 246 8.37 2.25 -7.58
CA ARG A 246 8.05 3.21 -6.51
C ARG A 246 6.55 3.49 -6.43
N ASN A 247 5.85 3.50 -7.56
CA ASN A 247 4.42 3.80 -7.57
C ASN A 247 3.58 2.53 -7.70
N SER A 248 3.76 1.77 -8.78
CA SER A 248 2.91 0.63 -9.10
C SER A 248 3.06 -0.50 -8.09
N GLU A 249 4.29 -0.94 -7.81
CA GLU A 249 4.56 -2.05 -6.88
C GLU A 249 4.09 -1.74 -5.45
N ILE A 250 4.42 -0.55 -4.92
CA ILE A 250 4.00 -0.13 -3.56
C ILE A 250 2.47 -0.09 -3.46
N ARG A 251 1.78 0.47 -4.46
CA ARG A 251 0.31 0.53 -4.48
C ARG A 251 -0.32 -0.85 -4.61
N ARG A 252 0.27 -1.74 -5.41
CA ARG A 252 -0.21 -3.11 -5.52
C ARG A 252 -0.13 -3.84 -4.18
N ARG A 253 0.98 -3.69 -3.45
CA ARG A 253 1.15 -4.28 -2.12
C ARG A 253 0.11 -3.74 -1.13
N ALA A 254 -0.13 -2.43 -1.14
CA ALA A 254 -1.20 -1.82 -0.35
C ALA A 254 -2.59 -2.36 -0.73
N SER A 255 -2.85 -2.57 -2.02
CA SER A 255 -4.11 -3.17 -2.51
C SER A 255 -4.29 -4.61 -2.00
N VAL A 256 -3.23 -5.43 -2.06
CA VAL A 256 -3.23 -6.79 -1.48
C VAL A 256 -3.55 -6.75 0.01
N ILE A 257 -2.94 -5.83 0.76
CA ILE A 257 -3.21 -5.65 2.20
C ILE A 257 -4.68 -5.29 2.42
N ASN A 258 -5.16 -4.21 1.79
CA ASN A 258 -6.45 -3.59 2.11
C ASN A 258 -7.67 -4.37 1.59
N HIS A 259 -7.52 -5.09 0.47
CA HIS A 259 -8.65 -5.72 -0.21
C HIS A 259 -8.63 -7.24 -0.19
N ARG A 260 -7.47 -7.86 0.08
CA ARG A 260 -7.33 -9.33 0.09
C ARG A 260 -6.96 -9.90 1.44
N LEU A 261 -5.93 -9.35 2.08
CA LEU A 261 -5.45 -9.90 3.35
C LEU A 261 -6.29 -9.42 4.52
N GLN A 262 -6.58 -8.12 4.56
CA GLN A 262 -7.27 -7.45 5.67
C GLN A 262 -6.74 -7.88 7.06
N PRO A 263 -5.42 -7.69 7.32
CA PRO A 263 -4.80 -8.05 8.59
C PRO A 263 -5.03 -7.00 9.69
N ASP A 264 -5.13 -7.43 10.94
CA ASP A 264 -5.22 -6.51 12.08
C ASP A 264 -3.97 -5.64 12.27
N LEU A 265 -2.81 -6.12 11.80
CA LEU A 265 -1.53 -5.42 11.82
C LEU A 265 -0.72 -5.73 10.56
N VAL A 266 -0.06 -4.70 10.02
CA VAL A 266 0.95 -4.85 8.96
C VAL A 266 2.32 -4.49 9.52
N LEU A 267 3.32 -5.33 9.26
CA LEU A 267 4.72 -5.04 9.56
C LEU A 267 5.49 -4.85 8.24
N CYS A 268 5.84 -3.61 7.92
CA CYS A 268 6.71 -3.30 6.78
C CYS A 268 8.18 -3.42 7.18
N LEU A 269 8.92 -4.31 6.53
CA LEU A 269 10.31 -4.62 6.88
C LEU A 269 11.27 -3.94 5.91
N HIS A 270 12.21 -3.14 6.40
CA HIS A 270 13.21 -2.44 5.58
C HIS A 270 14.58 -2.47 6.27
N PHE A 271 15.63 -2.33 5.49
CA PHE A 271 16.98 -2.05 5.98
C PHE A 271 17.36 -0.65 5.54
N ASN A 272 17.71 0.22 6.49
CA ASN A 272 18.22 1.53 6.12
C ASN A 272 19.72 1.42 5.78
N ALA A 273 20.17 2.25 4.85
CA ALA A 273 21.58 2.42 4.54
C ALA A 273 21.97 3.87 4.81
N GLU A 274 23.17 4.07 5.35
CA GLU A 274 23.76 5.40 5.54
C GLU A 274 25.07 5.51 4.75
N PRO A 275 25.52 6.74 4.41
CA PRO A 275 26.75 6.92 3.66
C PRO A 275 27.96 6.32 4.39
N TRP A 276 28.66 5.40 3.73
CA TRP A 276 29.93 4.82 4.20
C TRP A 276 31.11 5.68 3.71
N GLY A 277 31.18 6.94 4.11
CA GLY A 277 32.32 7.80 3.74
C GLY A 277 32.61 7.85 2.22
N ASP A 278 33.89 7.74 1.83
CA ASP A 278 34.32 7.66 0.43
C ASP A 278 34.20 6.21 -0.08
N PRO A 279 33.30 5.91 -1.05
CA PRO A 279 33.13 4.56 -1.59
C PRO A 279 34.37 3.98 -2.28
N HIS A 280 35.32 4.83 -2.69
CA HIS A 280 36.59 4.41 -3.26
C HIS A 280 37.65 4.11 -2.18
N HIS A 281 37.40 4.52 -0.94
CA HIS A 281 38.24 4.27 0.24
C HIS A 281 37.35 3.88 1.45
N PRO A 282 36.65 2.73 1.37
CA PRO A 282 35.73 2.28 2.40
C PRO A 282 36.43 1.92 3.72
#